data_AF-A0A1A8NBG7-F1
#
_entry.id   AF-A0A1A8NBG7-F1
#
_cell.length_a   1.000
_cell.length_b   1.000
_cell.length_c   1.000
_cell.angle_alpha   90.00
_cell.angle_beta   90.00
_cell.angle_gamma   90.00
#
_symmetry.space_group_name_H-M   'P 1'
#
loop_
_entity.id
_entity.type
_entity.pdbx_description
1 polymer ?
#
loop_
_entity_poly.entity_id
_entity_poly.type
_entity_poly.pdbx_seq_one_letter_code
_entity_poly.pdbx_strand_id
1 'polypeptide(L)'
;MEAVAAINEDTEKQREGNDERMKLELSRCLSELEECLREVLSDVLEVEMKAAFGDIWKDIILIKPPWTTLQGVLRCFDKHRIAVSGLVPRKMNKTLSHLIHFFRSGQSVDSCSTSAILQEAKTFVGAFWKSSKLVPQAVTTLEKLYNTLQPRHDVFLEEESVPGDVTVKDDDDFEGKPPVPARVAPQEVCSMFENICSHMFQKSSDVFKGLGFDSHTMQTATPVGGTAPPPKDTIACLQKLSSVVSQLLQAFSSFFCLSPNPNEVRNLLSVIYSVKVVDENVRLTAEDLLHCFTQPQYRLKLRVGSSQLMELKKALDCCAQTLGQHTSFTP
;
A
#
# COMPACT_ATOMS: atom_id res chain seq x y z
N MET A 1 30.96 5.71 -34.69
CA MET A 1 29.52 6.02 -34.57
C MET A 1 28.65 4.77 -34.62
N GLU A 2 29.07 3.68 -35.29
CA GLU A 2 28.32 2.41 -35.35
C GLU A 2 28.23 1.63 -34.03
N ALA A 3 29.26 1.66 -33.18
CA ALA A 3 29.25 0.92 -31.91
C ALA A 3 28.22 1.44 -30.88
N VAL A 4 27.85 2.72 -30.94
CA VAL A 4 26.86 3.32 -30.02
C VAL A 4 25.43 3.02 -30.47
N ALA A 5 25.20 2.85 -31.78
CA ALA A 5 23.90 2.47 -32.33
C ALA A 5 23.56 1.01 -32.02
N ALA A 6 24.53 0.10 -32.11
CA ALA A 6 24.34 -1.32 -31.81
C ALA A 6 24.04 -1.59 -30.31
N ILE A 7 24.64 -0.82 -29.40
CA ILE A 7 24.39 -0.96 -27.94
C ILE A 7 22.97 -0.50 -27.57
N ASN A 8 22.47 0.57 -28.20
CA ASN A 8 21.11 1.04 -27.94
C ASN A 8 20.04 0.03 -28.41
N GLU A 9 20.24 -0.59 -29.57
CA GLU A 9 19.26 -1.51 -30.16
C GLU A 9 19.12 -2.83 -29.37
N ASP A 10 20.21 -3.34 -28.79
CA ASP A 10 20.19 -4.52 -27.93
C ASP A 10 19.52 -4.24 -26.57
N THR A 11 19.71 -3.04 -26.02
CA THR A 11 19.14 -2.64 -24.73
C THR A 11 17.61 -2.44 -24.81
N GLU A 12 17.11 -2.00 -25.97
CA GLU A 12 15.68 -1.78 -26.22
C GLU A 12 14.93 -3.11 -26.43
N LYS A 13 15.50 -4.03 -27.21
CA LYS A 13 14.95 -5.39 -27.40
C LYS A 13 14.91 -6.20 -26.11
N GLN A 14 15.92 -6.04 -25.23
CA GLN A 14 15.98 -6.70 -23.93
C GLN A 14 14.94 -6.14 -22.94
N ARG A 15 14.60 -4.84 -23.03
CA ARG A 15 13.51 -4.22 -22.25
C ARG A 15 12.14 -4.69 -22.70
N GLU A 16 11.88 -4.72 -24.02
CA GLU A 16 10.60 -5.18 -24.57
C GLU A 16 10.33 -6.67 -24.25
N GLY A 17 11.36 -7.53 -24.35
CA GLY A 17 11.24 -8.95 -24.00
C GLY A 17 10.96 -9.19 -22.51
N ASN A 18 11.46 -8.32 -21.62
CA ASN A 18 11.21 -8.42 -20.19
C ASN A 18 9.78 -7.95 -19.83
N ASP A 19 9.27 -6.91 -20.50
CA ASP A 19 7.93 -6.37 -20.29
C ASP A 19 6.83 -7.37 -20.70
N GLU A 20 6.97 -8.02 -21.86
CA GLU A 20 6.01 -9.04 -22.31
C GLU A 20 6.04 -10.30 -21.41
N ARG A 21 7.20 -10.69 -20.90
CA ARG A 21 7.31 -11.79 -19.92
C ARG A 21 6.57 -11.46 -18.62
N MET A 22 6.72 -10.25 -18.10
CA MET A 22 6.03 -9.80 -16.88
C MET A 22 4.51 -9.76 -17.07
N LYS A 23 4.04 -9.30 -18.24
CA LYS A 23 2.62 -9.26 -18.58
C LYS A 23 2.01 -10.67 -18.66
N LEU A 24 2.74 -11.63 -19.23
CA LEU A 24 2.32 -13.04 -19.24
C LEU A 24 2.23 -13.61 -17.82
N GLU A 25 3.24 -13.38 -16.98
CA GLU A 25 3.23 -13.84 -15.58
C GLU A 25 2.07 -13.22 -14.77
N LEU A 26 1.79 -11.95 -15.00
CA LEU A 26 0.67 -11.24 -14.38
C LEU A 26 -0.68 -11.81 -14.82
N SER A 27 -0.85 -12.06 -16.12
CA SER A 27 -2.09 -12.66 -16.66
C SER A 27 -2.36 -14.06 -16.10
N ARG A 28 -1.30 -14.87 -15.96
CA ARG A 28 -1.36 -16.18 -15.31
C ARG A 28 -1.75 -16.03 -13.84
N CYS A 29 -1.11 -15.12 -13.11
CA CYS A 29 -1.41 -14.90 -11.70
C CYS A 29 -2.87 -14.46 -11.48
N LEU A 30 -3.39 -13.59 -12.34
CA LEU A 30 -4.79 -13.16 -12.28
C LEU A 30 -5.77 -14.30 -12.56
N SER A 31 -5.45 -15.14 -13.54
CA SER A 31 -6.28 -16.31 -13.87
C SER A 31 -6.31 -17.29 -12.70
N GLU A 32 -5.15 -17.57 -12.08
CA GLU A 32 -5.05 -18.43 -10.90
C GLU A 32 -5.75 -17.83 -9.67
N LEU A 33 -5.66 -16.52 -9.48
CA LEU A 33 -6.40 -15.79 -8.44
C LEU A 33 -7.92 -15.93 -8.64
N GLU A 34 -8.40 -15.69 -9.87
CA GLU A 34 -9.82 -15.78 -10.20
C GLU A 34 -10.36 -17.20 -10.01
N GLU A 35 -9.61 -18.20 -10.44
CA GLU A 35 -9.93 -19.62 -10.28
C GLU A 35 -10.04 -20.00 -8.80
N CYS A 36 -9.00 -19.71 -8.02
CA CYS A 36 -8.94 -20.00 -6.59
C CYS A 36 -10.11 -19.35 -5.82
N LEU A 37 -10.40 -18.09 -6.13
CA LEU A 37 -11.53 -17.38 -5.54
C LEU A 37 -12.86 -17.99 -5.94
N ARG A 38 -13.04 -18.36 -7.21
CA ARG A 38 -14.29 -18.94 -7.69
C ARG A 38 -14.58 -20.24 -6.96
N GLU A 39 -13.60 -21.13 -6.84
CA GLU A 39 -13.77 -22.42 -6.18
C GLU A 39 -14.14 -22.26 -4.71
N VAL A 40 -13.32 -21.55 -3.93
CA VAL A 40 -13.53 -21.43 -2.48
C VAL A 40 -14.80 -20.66 -2.15
N LEU A 41 -15.10 -19.58 -2.88
CA LEU A 41 -16.28 -18.77 -2.60
C LEU A 41 -17.57 -19.46 -3.07
N SER A 42 -17.52 -20.30 -4.11
CA SER A 42 -18.66 -21.13 -4.50
C SER A 42 -19.04 -22.10 -3.38
N ASP A 43 -18.05 -22.77 -2.79
CA ASP A 43 -18.28 -23.70 -1.68
C ASP A 43 -18.82 -22.97 -0.44
N VAL A 44 -18.22 -21.84 -0.05
CA VAL A 44 -18.71 -21.00 1.05
C VAL A 44 -20.15 -20.55 0.81
N LEU A 45 -20.44 -20.05 -0.40
CA LEU A 45 -21.78 -19.58 -0.76
C LEU A 45 -22.81 -20.71 -0.65
N GLU A 46 -22.49 -21.91 -1.13
CA GLU A 46 -23.36 -23.07 -1.03
C GLU A 46 -23.59 -23.48 0.44
N VAL A 47 -22.54 -23.56 1.25
CA VAL A 47 -22.64 -23.94 2.68
C VAL A 47 -23.49 -22.93 3.45
N GLU A 48 -23.21 -21.64 3.31
CA GLU A 48 -23.90 -20.59 4.05
C GLU A 48 -25.37 -20.45 3.61
N MET A 49 -25.64 -20.57 2.31
CA MET A 49 -27.02 -20.49 1.79
C MET A 49 -27.85 -21.71 2.18
N LYS A 50 -27.27 -22.91 2.17
CA LYS A 50 -27.92 -24.11 2.71
C LYS A 50 -28.17 -24.00 4.21
N ALA A 51 -27.21 -23.49 4.97
CA ALA A 51 -27.36 -23.29 6.41
C ALA A 51 -28.49 -22.29 6.74
N ALA A 52 -28.63 -21.23 5.94
CA ALA A 52 -29.65 -20.20 6.16
C ALA A 52 -31.06 -20.61 5.69
N PHE A 53 -31.16 -21.32 4.56
CA PHE A 53 -32.43 -21.53 3.88
C PHE A 53 -32.84 -23.00 3.70
N GLY A 54 -32.02 -23.97 4.15
CA GLY A 54 -32.31 -25.39 3.97
C GLY A 54 -32.46 -25.75 2.50
N ASP A 55 -33.39 -26.65 2.17
CA ASP A 55 -33.52 -27.22 0.81
C ASP A 55 -33.97 -26.21 -0.27
N ILE A 56 -34.61 -25.11 0.13
CA ILE A 56 -35.10 -24.08 -0.81
C ILE A 56 -34.02 -23.07 -1.22
N TRP A 57 -32.78 -23.22 -0.73
CA TRP A 57 -31.69 -22.26 -0.99
C TRP A 57 -31.44 -22.02 -2.49
N LYS A 58 -31.64 -23.04 -3.33
CA LYS A 58 -31.47 -22.94 -4.80
C LYS A 58 -32.53 -22.06 -5.46
N ASP A 59 -33.68 -21.85 -4.82
CA ASP A 59 -34.72 -20.97 -5.34
C ASP A 59 -34.56 -19.52 -4.85
N ILE A 60 -33.80 -19.32 -3.78
CA ILE A 60 -33.51 -18.00 -3.20
C ILE A 60 -32.23 -17.40 -3.78
N ILE A 61 -31.26 -18.23 -4.14
CA ILE A 61 -29.96 -17.75 -4.63
C ILE A 61 -30.09 -16.96 -5.94
N LEU A 62 -29.29 -15.91 -6.08
CA LEU A 62 -29.42 -14.98 -7.22
C LEU A 62 -29.10 -15.68 -8.55
N ILE A 63 -28.02 -16.47 -8.56
CA ILE A 63 -27.56 -17.25 -9.71
C ILE A 63 -27.47 -18.69 -9.22
N LYS A 64 -28.19 -19.60 -9.87
CA LYS A 64 -28.20 -21.02 -9.50
C LYS A 64 -26.86 -21.68 -9.89
N PRO A 65 -26.32 -22.60 -9.08
CA PRO A 65 -25.13 -23.36 -9.44
C PRO A 65 -25.40 -24.27 -10.66
N PRO A 66 -24.37 -24.68 -11.43
CA PRO A 66 -22.94 -24.46 -11.15
C PRO A 66 -22.46 -23.04 -11.52
N TRP A 67 -21.62 -22.44 -10.68
CA TRP A 67 -21.02 -21.13 -10.94
C TRP A 67 -19.73 -21.29 -11.75
N THR A 68 -19.82 -20.99 -13.04
CA THR A 68 -18.68 -21.10 -13.97
C THR A 68 -17.79 -19.87 -13.99
N THR A 69 -18.21 -18.75 -13.39
CA THR A 69 -17.45 -17.49 -13.35
C THR A 69 -17.40 -16.91 -11.94
N LEU A 70 -16.28 -16.28 -11.57
CA LEU A 70 -16.13 -15.61 -10.28
C LEU A 70 -17.14 -14.47 -10.13
N GLN A 71 -17.40 -13.73 -11.21
CA GLN A 71 -18.35 -12.63 -11.20
C GLN A 71 -19.76 -13.07 -10.78
N GLY A 72 -20.20 -14.27 -11.19
CA GLY A 72 -21.48 -14.83 -10.76
C GLY A 72 -21.52 -15.09 -9.26
N VAL A 73 -20.43 -15.64 -8.71
CA VAL A 73 -20.29 -15.91 -7.27
C VAL A 73 -20.32 -14.60 -6.47
N LEU A 74 -19.49 -13.62 -6.82
CA LEU A 74 -19.41 -12.35 -6.10
C LEU A 74 -20.74 -11.57 -6.12
N ARG A 75 -21.52 -11.66 -7.21
CA ARG A 75 -22.87 -11.08 -7.26
C ARG A 75 -23.84 -11.73 -6.27
N CYS A 76 -23.72 -13.04 -6.04
CA CYS A 76 -24.52 -13.72 -5.03
C CYS A 76 -24.13 -13.26 -3.62
N PHE A 77 -22.82 -13.10 -3.35
CA PHE A 77 -22.35 -12.51 -2.09
C PHE A 77 -22.93 -11.13 -1.86
N ASP A 78 -22.85 -10.24 -2.86
CA ASP A 78 -23.36 -8.88 -2.74
C ASP A 78 -24.87 -8.83 -2.50
N LYS A 79 -25.63 -9.69 -3.18
CA LYS A 79 -27.08 -9.77 -3.03
C LYS A 79 -27.51 -10.28 -1.66
N HIS A 80 -26.81 -11.28 -1.13
CA HIS A 80 -27.22 -12.03 0.07
C HIS A 80 -26.51 -11.58 1.35
N ARG A 81 -25.53 -10.67 1.29
CA ARG A 81 -24.76 -10.16 2.44
C ARG A 81 -25.57 -9.63 3.61
N ILE A 82 -26.80 -9.16 3.37
CA ILE A 82 -27.69 -8.64 4.42
C ILE A 82 -28.53 -9.76 5.04
N ALA A 83 -28.98 -10.71 4.21
CA ALA A 83 -29.91 -11.75 4.61
C ALA A 83 -29.23 -12.97 5.26
N VAL A 84 -27.96 -13.22 4.93
CA VAL A 84 -27.21 -14.38 5.42
C VAL A 84 -26.03 -13.92 6.26
N SER A 85 -26.13 -14.09 7.58
CA SER A 85 -25.19 -13.57 8.56
C SER A 85 -23.77 -14.13 8.45
N GLY A 86 -23.61 -15.36 7.95
CA GLY A 86 -22.30 -15.99 7.74
C GLY A 86 -21.63 -15.62 6.42
N LEU A 87 -22.31 -14.91 5.52
CA LEU A 87 -21.84 -14.73 4.14
C LEU A 87 -20.87 -13.56 3.95
N VAL A 88 -21.03 -12.46 4.71
CA VAL A 88 -20.10 -11.33 4.67
C VAL A 88 -20.08 -10.62 6.04
N PRO A 89 -18.98 -10.71 6.82
CA PRO A 89 -18.85 -9.91 8.03
C PRO A 89 -18.92 -8.42 7.70
N ARG A 90 -19.63 -7.61 8.51
CA ARG A 90 -19.86 -6.17 8.23
C ARG A 90 -18.59 -5.38 7.92
N LYS A 91 -17.48 -5.71 8.60
CA LYS A 91 -16.16 -5.09 8.41
C LYS A 91 -15.54 -5.33 7.02
N MET A 92 -16.06 -6.30 6.26
CA MET A 92 -15.51 -6.77 4.98
C MET A 92 -16.36 -6.34 3.78
N ASN A 93 -17.42 -5.56 3.99
CA ASN A 93 -18.24 -5.02 2.90
C ASN A 93 -17.43 -4.20 1.89
N LYS A 94 -16.44 -3.43 2.37
CA LYS A 94 -15.53 -2.68 1.51
C LYS A 94 -14.69 -3.61 0.65
N THR A 95 -14.11 -4.64 1.25
CA THR A 95 -13.33 -5.68 0.56
C THR A 95 -14.13 -6.39 -0.53
N LEU A 96 -15.37 -6.80 -0.24
CA LEU A 96 -16.25 -7.39 -1.25
C LEU A 96 -16.51 -6.42 -2.41
N SER A 97 -16.71 -5.14 -2.11
CA SER A 97 -16.98 -4.12 -3.13
C SER A 97 -15.75 -3.89 -4.01
N HIS A 98 -14.55 -3.87 -3.44
CA HIS A 98 -13.29 -3.78 -4.16
C HIS A 98 -13.07 -5.00 -5.07
N LEU A 99 -13.31 -6.22 -4.58
CA LEU A 99 -13.23 -7.44 -5.38
C LEU A 99 -14.18 -7.38 -6.59
N ILE A 100 -15.44 -7.02 -6.37
CA ILE A 100 -16.42 -6.88 -7.45
C ILE A 100 -15.98 -5.83 -8.48
N HIS A 101 -15.45 -4.70 -8.02
CA HIS A 101 -14.98 -3.64 -8.91
C HIS A 101 -13.77 -4.10 -9.73
N PHE A 102 -12.78 -4.71 -9.09
CA PHE A 102 -11.55 -5.19 -9.72
C PHE A 102 -11.83 -6.20 -10.83
N PHE A 103 -12.63 -7.24 -10.55
CA PHE A 103 -12.96 -8.26 -11.55
C PHE A 103 -14.01 -7.81 -12.58
N ARG A 104 -14.56 -6.59 -12.46
CA ARG A 104 -15.49 -6.02 -13.45
C ARG A 104 -14.81 -4.99 -14.36
N SER A 105 -13.82 -4.26 -13.87
CA SER A 105 -13.36 -3.02 -14.50
C SER A 105 -12.70 -3.22 -15.86
N GLY A 106 -12.20 -4.42 -16.19
CA GLY A 106 -11.55 -4.70 -17.48
C GLY A 106 -10.37 -3.76 -17.80
N GLN A 107 -9.90 -2.99 -16.81
CA GLN A 107 -8.83 -2.02 -16.94
C GLN A 107 -7.49 -2.75 -17.11
N SER A 108 -6.49 -2.06 -17.64
CA SER A 108 -5.11 -2.56 -17.70
C SER A 108 -4.67 -2.90 -16.27
N VAL A 109 -4.65 -4.18 -15.96
CA VAL A 109 -4.29 -4.65 -14.64
C VAL A 109 -2.78 -4.57 -14.51
N ASP A 110 -2.30 -3.78 -13.56
CA ASP A 110 -0.89 -3.73 -13.19
C ASP A 110 -0.60 -4.62 -11.98
N SER A 111 0.68 -4.91 -11.76
CA SER A 111 1.10 -5.83 -10.71
C SER A 111 0.93 -5.25 -9.28
N CYS A 112 0.88 -3.94 -9.09
CA CYS A 112 0.57 -3.33 -7.79
C CYS A 112 -0.92 -3.51 -7.46
N SER A 113 -1.81 -3.21 -8.41
CA SER A 113 -3.24 -3.44 -8.26
C SER A 113 -3.57 -4.92 -8.02
N THR A 114 -2.87 -5.82 -8.72
CA THR A 114 -3.00 -7.28 -8.52
C THR A 114 -2.51 -7.71 -7.14
N SER A 115 -1.37 -7.20 -6.69
CA SER A 115 -0.84 -7.52 -5.35
C SER A 115 -1.78 -7.04 -4.24
N ALA A 116 -2.35 -5.85 -4.38
CA ALA A 116 -3.31 -5.29 -3.44
C ALA A 116 -4.60 -6.10 -3.36
N ILE A 117 -5.21 -6.41 -4.51
CA ILE A 117 -6.46 -7.19 -4.53
C ILE A 117 -6.25 -8.60 -4.01
N LEU A 118 -5.06 -9.17 -4.21
CA LEU A 118 -4.74 -10.52 -3.78
C LEU A 118 -4.58 -10.62 -2.26
N GLN A 119 -4.07 -9.58 -1.59
CA GLN A 119 -4.08 -9.47 -0.12
C GLN A 119 -5.50 -9.25 0.43
N GLU A 120 -6.30 -8.43 -0.24
CA GLU A 120 -7.71 -8.24 0.10
C GLU A 120 -8.49 -9.56 -0.03
N ALA A 121 -8.29 -10.29 -1.11
CA ALA A 121 -8.84 -11.61 -1.38
C ALA A 121 -8.45 -12.62 -0.29
N LYS A 122 -7.16 -12.69 0.07
CA LYS A 122 -6.67 -13.56 1.16
C LYS A 122 -7.38 -13.25 2.47
N THR A 123 -7.49 -11.97 2.82
CA THR A 123 -8.18 -11.53 4.04
C THR A 123 -9.66 -11.91 3.99
N PHE A 124 -10.31 -11.70 2.84
CA PHE A 124 -11.71 -12.03 2.60
C PHE A 124 -11.98 -13.53 2.78
N VAL A 125 -11.24 -14.37 2.08
CA VAL A 125 -11.35 -15.83 2.15
C VAL A 125 -11.07 -16.35 3.57
N GLY A 126 -10.07 -15.79 4.24
CA GLY A 126 -9.70 -16.17 5.61
C GLY A 126 -10.82 -15.97 6.65
N ALA A 127 -11.80 -15.09 6.39
CA ALA A 127 -12.92 -14.92 7.31
C ALA A 127 -13.91 -16.10 7.30
N PHE A 128 -13.85 -16.97 6.30
CA PHE A 128 -14.77 -18.09 6.12
C PHE A 128 -14.18 -19.43 6.58
N TRP A 129 -13.14 -19.41 7.43
CA TRP A 129 -12.44 -20.63 7.90
C TRP A 129 -13.37 -21.69 8.51
N LYS A 130 -14.49 -21.26 9.12
CA LYS A 130 -15.49 -22.16 9.71
C LYS A 130 -16.52 -22.67 8.71
N SER A 131 -16.69 -21.97 7.59
CA SER A 131 -17.73 -22.19 6.60
C SER A 131 -17.30 -23.20 5.53
N SER A 132 -16.01 -23.25 5.20
CA SER A 132 -15.51 -24.11 4.12
C SER A 132 -14.18 -24.78 4.47
N LYS A 133 -14.07 -26.06 4.10
CA LYS A 133 -12.82 -26.83 4.22
C LYS A 133 -11.79 -26.47 3.16
N LEU A 134 -12.18 -25.74 2.12
CA LEU A 134 -11.29 -25.29 1.04
C LEU A 134 -10.52 -24.01 1.42
N VAL A 135 -11.00 -23.26 2.42
CA VAL A 135 -10.39 -22.00 2.86
C VAL A 135 -8.89 -22.12 3.21
N PRO A 136 -8.42 -23.12 3.97
CA PRO A 136 -6.98 -23.29 4.27
C PRO A 136 -6.11 -23.44 3.02
N GLN A 137 -6.57 -24.24 2.05
CA GLN A 137 -5.87 -24.48 0.79
C GLN A 137 -5.89 -23.22 -0.08
N ALA A 138 -7.03 -22.53 -0.16
CA ALA A 138 -7.18 -21.30 -0.91
C ALA A 138 -6.26 -20.20 -0.35
N VAL A 139 -6.23 -20.00 0.98
CA VAL A 139 -5.33 -19.02 1.62
C VAL A 139 -3.87 -19.31 1.31
N THR A 140 -3.47 -20.59 1.30
CA THR A 140 -2.10 -21.01 0.95
C THR A 140 -1.78 -20.73 -0.52
N THR A 141 -2.74 -20.96 -1.42
CA THR A 141 -2.60 -20.69 -2.85
C THR A 141 -2.48 -19.19 -3.11
N LEU A 142 -3.32 -18.38 -2.47
CA LEU A 142 -3.23 -16.93 -2.51
C LEU A 142 -1.88 -16.45 -1.97
N GLU A 143 -1.37 -17.02 -0.89
CA GLU A 143 -0.03 -16.66 -0.39
C GLU A 143 1.09 -16.97 -1.40
N LYS A 144 1.03 -18.12 -2.07
CA LYS A 144 2.00 -18.48 -3.11
C LYS A 144 1.94 -17.52 -4.30
N LEU A 145 0.74 -17.14 -4.73
CA LEU A 145 0.54 -16.17 -5.80
C LEU A 145 1.10 -14.79 -5.41
N TYR A 146 0.85 -14.36 -4.17
CA TYR A 146 1.40 -13.12 -3.62
C TYR A 146 2.93 -13.10 -3.70
N ASN A 147 3.56 -14.19 -3.24
CA ASN A 147 5.01 -14.34 -3.23
C ASN A 147 5.61 -14.43 -4.64
N THR A 148 4.84 -14.93 -5.62
CA THR A 148 5.28 -15.01 -7.03
C THR A 148 5.28 -13.64 -7.69
N LEU A 149 4.38 -12.73 -7.29
CA LEU A 149 4.37 -11.34 -7.73
C LEU A 149 5.40 -10.47 -7.00
N GLN A 150 6.06 -10.98 -5.96
CA GLN A 150 7.17 -10.27 -5.35
C GLN A 150 8.43 -10.43 -6.22
N PRO A 151 9.27 -9.38 -6.32
CA PRO A 151 10.54 -9.48 -7.01
C PRO A 151 11.36 -10.65 -6.44
N ARG A 152 11.60 -11.69 -7.25
CA ARG A 152 12.52 -12.76 -6.87
C ARG A 152 13.92 -12.16 -6.82
N HIS A 153 14.53 -12.17 -5.64
CA HIS A 153 15.97 -12.07 -5.51
C HIS A 153 16.55 -13.40 -6.00
N ASP A 154 16.92 -13.49 -7.28
CA ASP A 154 17.86 -14.53 -7.69
C ASP A 154 19.21 -14.17 -7.06
N VAL A 155 19.41 -14.71 -5.86
CA VAL A 155 20.68 -14.76 -5.16
C VAL A 155 21.57 -15.69 -5.99
N PHE A 156 22.41 -15.10 -6.84
CA PHE A 156 23.68 -15.71 -7.23
C PHE A 156 24.55 -15.76 -5.97
N LEU A 157 24.39 -16.83 -5.19
CA LEU A 157 25.45 -17.33 -4.32
C LEU A 157 25.63 -18.78 -4.72
N GLU A 158 26.63 -19.00 -5.57
CA GLU A 158 27.16 -20.32 -5.85
C GLU A 158 27.51 -20.99 -4.51
N GLU A 159 27.10 -22.25 -4.40
CA GLU A 159 27.59 -23.19 -3.43
C GLU A 159 29.11 -23.27 -3.51
N GLU A 160 29.81 -23.07 -2.38
CA GLU A 160 30.80 -24.05 -1.99
C GLU A 160 31.02 -24.03 -0.46
N SER A 161 30.91 -25.23 0.09
CA SER A 161 30.99 -25.53 1.51
C SER A 161 32.34 -26.20 1.80
N VAL A 162 33.15 -25.55 2.68
CA VAL A 162 33.98 -26.14 3.76
C VAL A 162 35.35 -26.74 3.33
N PRO A 163 36.42 -26.78 4.18
CA PRO A 163 36.94 -25.87 5.22
C PRO A 163 38.48 -25.65 5.16
N GLY A 164 39.03 -24.62 5.82
CA GLY A 164 40.49 -24.53 6.01
C GLY A 164 40.94 -23.39 6.92
N ASP A 165 41.76 -23.75 7.90
CA ASP A 165 42.28 -22.98 9.04
C ASP A 165 43.56 -22.17 8.70
N VAL A 166 43.97 -21.28 9.63
CA VAL A 166 45.33 -20.73 9.88
C VAL A 166 45.77 -19.38 9.23
N THR A 167 45.71 -18.34 10.08
CA THR A 167 46.67 -17.23 10.41
C THR A 167 47.31 -16.25 9.38
N VAL A 168 47.12 -14.95 9.70
CA VAL A 168 48.11 -13.84 9.92
C VAL A 168 48.75 -13.09 8.73
N LYS A 169 48.52 -11.74 8.73
CA LYS A 169 49.36 -10.54 8.38
C LYS A 169 50.34 -10.61 7.19
N ASP A 170 50.62 -9.57 6.41
CA ASP A 170 50.64 -8.10 6.56
C ASP A 170 50.51 -7.45 5.16
N ASP A 171 50.23 -6.15 5.20
CA ASP A 171 50.29 -5.07 4.19
C ASP A 171 50.96 -5.31 2.82
N ASP A 172 50.28 -4.86 1.75
CA ASP A 172 50.91 -3.91 0.82
C ASP A 172 49.87 -3.09 0.03
N ASP A 173 50.25 -1.84 -0.19
CA ASP A 173 49.52 -0.68 -0.68
C ASP A 173 49.09 -0.81 -2.16
N PHE A 174 47.82 -0.52 -2.48
CA PHE A 174 47.42 -0.12 -3.84
C PHE A 174 46.30 0.91 -3.82
N GLU A 175 46.73 2.12 -4.17
CA GLU A 175 46.05 3.36 -4.47
C GLU A 175 44.73 3.21 -5.27
N GLY A 176 43.71 3.98 -4.85
CA GLY A 176 42.71 4.52 -5.79
C GLY A 176 41.37 3.79 -5.94
N LYS A 177 40.55 3.76 -4.89
CA LYS A 177 39.08 3.79 -5.08
C LYS A 177 38.49 4.87 -4.18
N PRO A 178 37.69 5.81 -4.70
CA PRO A 178 37.05 6.81 -3.86
C PRO A 178 36.24 6.08 -2.78
N PRO A 179 36.22 6.57 -1.51
CA PRO A 179 35.40 5.96 -0.49
C PRO A 179 33.96 6.02 -0.99
N VAL A 180 33.38 4.86 -1.25
CA VAL A 180 31.94 4.75 -1.49
C VAL A 180 31.30 5.46 -0.29
N PRO A 181 30.48 6.52 -0.51
CA PRO A 181 29.90 7.25 0.60
C PRO A 181 29.19 6.25 1.51
N ALA A 182 29.50 6.30 2.80
CA ALA A 182 28.89 5.44 3.81
C ALA A 182 27.37 5.54 3.65
N ARG A 183 26.74 4.46 3.16
CA ARG A 183 25.30 4.43 2.93
C ARG A 183 24.58 4.61 4.26
N VAL A 184 23.51 5.40 4.27
CA VAL A 184 22.69 5.59 5.46
C VAL A 184 22.05 4.25 5.81
N ALA A 185 22.12 3.84 7.07
CA ALA A 185 21.56 2.55 7.45
C ALA A 185 20.02 2.57 7.25
N PRO A 186 19.41 1.49 6.71
CA PRO A 186 17.95 1.44 6.51
C PRO A 186 17.13 1.76 7.77
N GLN A 187 17.67 1.41 8.95
CA GLN A 187 17.08 1.76 10.23
C GLN A 187 17.05 3.27 10.48
N GLU A 188 18.13 3.99 10.18
CA GLU A 188 18.22 5.45 10.32
C GLU A 188 17.24 6.15 9.38
N VAL A 189 17.17 5.67 8.12
CA VAL A 189 16.17 6.13 7.15
C VAL A 189 14.77 5.96 7.73
N CYS A 190 14.46 4.79 8.27
CA CYS A 190 13.14 4.52 8.84
C CYS A 190 12.84 5.37 10.09
N SER A 191 13.84 5.62 10.95
CA SER A 191 13.71 6.53 12.09
C SER A 191 13.46 7.97 11.66
N MET A 192 14.06 8.44 10.56
CA MET A 192 13.74 9.77 10.00
C MET A 192 12.27 9.86 9.59
N PHE A 193 11.72 8.81 8.98
CA PHE A 193 10.30 8.77 8.63
C PHE A 193 9.39 8.80 9.85
N GLU A 194 9.70 8.01 10.87
CA GLU A 194 8.97 8.02 12.15
C GLU A 194 9.01 9.41 12.80
N ASN A 195 10.17 10.08 12.78
CA ASN A 195 10.34 11.44 13.29
C ASN A 195 9.54 12.47 12.48
N ILE A 196 9.55 12.38 11.14
CA ILE A 196 8.75 13.24 10.26
C ILE A 196 7.27 13.07 10.58
N CYS A 197 6.78 11.83 10.63
CA CYS A 197 5.38 11.55 10.95
C CYS A 197 5.02 12.13 12.32
N SER A 198 5.81 11.84 13.35
CA SER A 198 5.60 12.34 14.72
C SER A 198 5.56 13.87 14.78
N HIS A 199 6.46 14.54 14.07
CA HIS A 199 6.48 16.00 13.97
C HIS A 199 5.26 16.55 13.22
N MET A 200 4.74 15.88 12.18
CA MET A 200 3.48 16.25 11.54
C MET A 200 2.29 16.11 12.48
N PHE A 201 2.21 15.02 13.25
CA PHE A 201 1.18 14.82 14.25
C PHE A 201 1.24 15.90 15.35
N GLN A 202 2.43 16.20 15.87
CA GLN A 202 2.60 17.22 16.89
C GLN A 202 2.16 18.60 16.37
N LYS A 203 2.66 19.01 15.20
CA LYS A 203 2.25 20.29 14.59
C LYS A 203 0.76 20.36 14.29
N SER A 204 0.15 19.25 13.87
CA SER A 204 -1.29 19.21 13.64
C SER A 204 -2.08 19.40 14.93
N SER A 205 -1.66 18.76 16.02
CA SER A 205 -2.28 18.94 17.34
C SER A 205 -2.20 20.39 17.80
N ASP A 206 -1.06 21.06 17.60
CA ASP A 206 -0.89 22.46 17.98
C ASP A 206 -1.79 23.39 17.14
N VAL A 207 -1.91 23.13 15.84
CA VAL A 207 -2.82 23.84 14.94
C VAL A 207 -4.28 23.60 15.30
N PHE A 208 -4.67 22.35 15.57
CA PHE A 208 -6.03 22.00 15.97
C PHE A 208 -6.42 22.67 17.30
N LYS A 209 -5.54 22.65 18.30
CA LYS A 209 -5.73 23.40 19.55
C LYS A 209 -5.86 24.90 19.31
N GLY A 210 -5.00 25.47 18.46
CA GLY A 210 -5.05 26.89 18.09
C GLY A 210 -6.33 27.30 17.36
N LEU A 211 -7.02 26.35 16.70
CA LEU A 211 -8.27 26.55 15.99
C LEU A 211 -9.50 26.04 16.76
N GLY A 212 -9.33 25.50 17.97
CA GLY A 212 -10.42 24.89 18.75
C GLY A 212 -11.04 23.66 18.06
N PHE A 213 -10.31 22.98 17.19
CA PHE A 213 -10.76 21.78 16.47
C PHE A 213 -10.41 20.52 17.27
N ASP A 214 -11.38 19.66 17.50
CA ASP A 214 -11.18 18.34 18.09
C ASP A 214 -11.05 17.29 16.98
N SER A 215 -9.86 16.69 16.88
CA SER A 215 -9.51 15.72 15.84
C SER A 215 -10.14 14.35 16.02
N HIS A 216 -10.74 14.04 17.18
CA HIS A 216 -11.40 12.75 17.43
C HIS A 216 -12.89 12.80 17.10
N THR A 217 -13.53 13.93 17.39
CA THR A 217 -14.95 14.19 17.13
C THR A 217 -15.17 14.86 15.76
N MET A 218 -14.11 15.35 15.12
CA MET A 218 -14.15 16.10 13.86
C MET A 218 -15.05 17.34 13.95
N GLN A 219 -15.06 18.00 15.10
CA GLN A 219 -15.88 19.16 15.39
C GLN A 219 -15.04 20.32 15.91
N THR A 220 -15.41 21.55 15.57
CA THR A 220 -14.90 22.73 16.25
C THR A 220 -15.69 22.93 17.55
N ALA A 221 -14.99 23.04 18.67
CA ALA A 221 -15.58 23.49 19.91
C ALA A 221 -15.99 24.96 19.70
N THR A 222 -17.27 25.22 19.45
CA THR A 222 -17.82 26.57 19.45
C THR A 222 -18.06 26.97 20.90
N PRO A 223 -17.41 28.03 21.44
CA PRO A 223 -17.97 28.71 22.59
C PRO A 223 -19.19 29.48 22.09
N VAL A 224 -20.34 29.25 22.73
CA VAL A 224 -21.45 30.20 22.70
C VAL A 224 -20.92 31.51 23.30
N GLY A 225 -20.61 32.48 22.45
CA GLY A 225 -20.15 33.81 22.85
C GLY A 225 -18.73 34.14 22.40
N GLY A 226 -18.66 34.98 21.37
CA GLY A 226 -17.54 35.84 20.96
C GLY A 226 -16.13 35.38 21.30
N THR A 227 -15.42 34.83 20.32
CA THR A 227 -13.95 34.81 20.34
C THR A 227 -13.42 35.26 18.99
N ALA A 228 -12.31 36.01 19.03
CA ALA A 228 -11.67 36.66 17.90
C ALA A 228 -11.42 35.70 16.72
N PRO A 229 -11.38 36.20 15.47
CA PRO A 229 -11.09 35.38 14.31
C PRO A 229 -9.76 34.63 14.50
N PRO A 230 -9.67 33.36 14.06
CA PRO A 230 -8.48 32.56 14.25
C PRO A 230 -7.24 33.24 13.64
N PRO A 231 -6.07 33.17 14.29
CA PRO A 231 -4.87 33.87 13.83
C PRO A 231 -4.52 33.46 12.40
N LYS A 232 -4.30 34.45 11.50
CA LYS A 232 -3.92 34.21 10.09
C LYS A 232 -2.73 33.27 9.95
N ASP A 233 -1.79 33.35 10.89
CA ASP A 233 -0.60 32.49 10.93
C ASP A 233 -0.94 31.02 11.20
N THR A 234 -2.00 30.75 11.98
CA THR A 234 -2.48 29.38 12.26
C THR A 234 -3.17 28.78 11.03
N ILE A 235 -3.90 29.60 10.28
CA ILE A 235 -4.53 29.19 9.01
C ILE A 235 -3.47 28.90 7.94
N ALA A 236 -2.47 29.78 7.81
CA ALA A 236 -1.34 29.56 6.90
C ALA A 236 -0.55 28.28 7.30
N CYS A 237 -0.40 28.03 8.59
CA CYS A 237 0.21 26.80 9.11
C CYS A 237 -0.62 25.55 8.75
N LEU A 238 -1.95 25.60 8.91
CA LEU A 238 -2.87 24.52 8.51
C LEU A 238 -2.73 24.18 7.02
N GLN A 239 -2.76 25.20 6.15
CA GLN A 239 -2.63 25.02 4.70
C GLN A 239 -1.26 24.42 4.33
N LYS A 240 -0.18 24.95 4.93
CA LYS A 240 1.16 24.43 4.72
C LYS A 240 1.28 22.97 5.17
N LEU A 241 0.73 22.64 6.34
CA LEU A 241 0.75 21.29 6.89
C LEU A 241 -0.05 20.32 6.01
N SER A 242 -1.24 20.72 5.57
CA SER A 242 -2.07 19.92 4.64
C SER A 242 -1.36 19.66 3.32
N SER A 243 -0.65 20.66 2.78
CA SER A 243 0.17 20.52 1.57
C SER A 243 1.32 19.53 1.76
N VAL A 244 2.09 19.66 2.84
CA VAL A 244 3.22 18.76 3.15
C VAL A 244 2.73 17.32 3.36
N VAL A 245 1.65 17.11 4.10
CA VAL A 245 1.06 15.77 4.31
C VAL A 245 0.59 15.18 2.98
N SER A 246 0.01 15.98 2.09
CA SER A 246 -0.41 15.52 0.75
C SER A 246 0.79 15.08 -0.09
N GLN A 247 1.87 15.87 -0.08
CA GLN A 247 3.11 15.55 -0.79
C GLN A 247 3.78 14.28 -0.23
N LEU A 248 3.78 14.09 1.10
CA LEU A 248 4.27 12.86 1.74
C LEU A 248 3.43 11.64 1.34
N LEU A 249 2.10 11.76 1.33
CA LEU A 249 1.21 10.66 0.92
C LEU A 249 1.41 10.28 -0.54
N GLN A 250 1.51 11.26 -1.43
CA GLN A 250 1.79 11.04 -2.85
C GLN A 250 3.17 10.39 -3.04
N ALA A 251 4.17 10.90 -2.33
CA ALA A 251 5.50 10.31 -2.35
C ALA A 251 5.48 8.87 -1.83
N PHE A 252 4.76 8.55 -0.76
CA PHE A 252 4.67 7.17 -0.25
C PHE A 252 3.94 6.24 -1.21
N SER A 253 2.92 6.73 -1.93
CA SER A 253 2.25 5.91 -2.95
C SER A 253 3.21 5.41 -4.03
N SER A 254 4.25 6.17 -4.38
CA SER A 254 5.25 5.74 -5.37
C SER A 254 6.06 4.50 -4.95
N PHE A 255 6.31 4.33 -3.65
CA PHE A 255 7.09 3.20 -3.11
C PHE A 255 6.26 1.93 -2.92
N PHE A 256 4.92 2.05 -3.00
CA PHE A 256 4.03 0.90 -3.01
C PHE A 256 3.95 0.25 -4.41
N CYS A 257 4.39 0.94 -5.46
CA CYS A 257 4.54 0.39 -6.81
C CYS A 257 5.82 -0.47 -6.95
N LEU A 258 5.81 -1.43 -7.88
CA LEU A 258 6.92 -2.35 -8.12
C LEU A 258 8.14 -1.70 -8.78
N SER A 259 7.93 -0.60 -9.50
CA SER A 259 8.99 0.26 -10.02
C SER A 259 8.77 1.70 -9.53
N PRO A 260 9.39 2.11 -8.41
CA PRO A 260 9.33 3.50 -7.95
C PRO A 260 9.89 4.40 -9.05
N ASN A 261 9.11 5.38 -9.50
CA ASN A 261 9.60 6.33 -10.50
C ASN A 261 10.78 7.12 -9.89
N PRO A 262 11.94 7.21 -10.54
CA PRO A 262 13.10 7.95 -10.02
C PRO A 262 12.78 9.40 -9.66
N ASN A 263 11.84 10.03 -10.38
CA ASN A 263 11.38 11.39 -10.09
C ASN A 263 10.54 11.45 -8.80
N GLU A 264 9.75 10.42 -8.50
CA GLU A 264 8.93 10.35 -7.28
C GLU A 264 9.79 10.09 -6.03
N VAL A 265 10.83 9.25 -6.16
CA VAL A 265 11.85 9.06 -5.12
C VAL A 265 12.59 10.35 -4.84
N ARG A 266 12.96 11.11 -5.89
CA ARG A 266 13.60 12.43 -5.76
C ARG A 266 12.66 13.47 -5.13
N ASN A 267 11.37 13.43 -5.47
CA ASN A 267 10.36 14.29 -4.85
C ASN A 267 10.23 13.97 -3.35
N LEU A 268 10.21 12.69 -2.97
CA LEU A 268 10.19 12.31 -1.55
C LEU A 268 11.40 12.88 -0.82
N LEU A 269 12.59 12.74 -1.42
CA LEU A 269 13.81 13.27 -0.85
C LEU A 269 13.74 14.79 -0.66
N SER A 270 13.23 15.52 -1.66
CA SER A 270 13.02 16.97 -1.57
C SER A 270 12.04 17.35 -0.46
N VAL A 271 10.94 16.60 -0.32
CA VAL A 271 9.95 16.83 0.75
C VAL A 271 10.57 16.56 2.13
N ILE A 272 11.34 15.47 2.28
CA ILE A 272 12.05 15.14 3.51
C ILE A 272 12.99 16.27 3.93
N TYR A 273 13.79 16.82 3.01
CA TYR A 273 14.66 17.97 3.31
C TYR A 273 13.88 19.26 3.59
N SER A 274 12.69 19.43 3.00
CA SER A 274 11.83 20.60 3.26
C SER A 274 11.19 20.57 4.66
N VAL A 275 10.98 19.37 5.21
CA VAL A 275 10.52 19.15 6.57
C VAL A 275 11.76 19.23 7.46
N LYS A 276 12.02 20.41 8.04
CA LYS A 276 13.18 20.77 8.92
C LYS A 276 13.36 19.87 10.16
N VAL A 277 13.47 18.56 9.97
CA VAL A 277 13.53 17.49 10.98
C VAL A 277 14.74 16.59 10.73
N VAL A 278 15.32 16.64 9.53
CA VAL A 278 16.56 15.92 9.20
C VAL A 278 17.75 16.74 9.71
N ASP A 279 18.64 16.07 10.45
CA ASP A 279 19.92 16.62 10.87
C ASP A 279 20.74 17.01 9.62
N GLU A 280 21.27 18.24 9.58
CA GLU A 280 22.04 18.77 8.45
C GLU A 280 23.26 17.89 8.10
N ASN A 281 23.68 17.02 9.02
CA ASN A 281 24.82 16.12 8.84
C ASN A 281 24.48 14.81 8.11
N VAL A 282 23.20 14.45 7.93
CA VAL A 282 22.82 13.20 7.25
C VAL A 282 22.52 13.43 5.77
N ARG A 283 23.45 13.00 4.91
CA ARG A 283 23.32 13.04 3.45
C ARG A 283 22.45 11.89 2.94
N LEU A 284 21.15 11.95 3.22
CA LEU A 284 20.17 11.02 2.67
C LEU A 284 20.13 11.15 1.14
N THR A 285 20.22 10.04 0.43
CA THR A 285 20.11 9.98 -1.05
C THR A 285 18.86 9.23 -1.51
N ALA A 286 18.52 9.38 -2.79
CA ALA A 286 17.44 8.62 -3.42
C ALA A 286 17.71 7.10 -3.42
N GLU A 287 18.98 6.70 -3.50
CA GLU A 287 19.38 5.29 -3.43
C GLU A 287 19.18 4.72 -2.04
N ASP A 288 19.46 5.48 -0.98
CA ASP A 288 19.24 5.04 0.41
C ASP A 288 17.74 4.80 0.68
N LEU A 289 16.87 5.69 0.16
CA LEU A 289 15.42 5.54 0.23
C LEU A 289 14.96 4.27 -0.48
N LEU A 290 15.44 4.05 -1.71
CA LEU A 290 15.07 2.89 -2.50
C LEU A 290 15.56 1.58 -1.85
N HIS A 291 16.80 1.57 -1.37
CA HIS A 291 17.39 0.43 -0.67
C HIS A 291 16.63 0.11 0.62
N CYS A 292 16.23 1.12 1.40
CA CYS A 292 15.44 0.93 2.61
C CYS A 292 14.06 0.32 2.30
N PHE A 293 13.31 0.91 1.37
CA PHE A 293 11.95 0.47 1.06
C PHE A 293 11.84 -0.74 0.13
N THR A 294 12.95 -1.24 -0.38
CA THR A 294 13.00 -2.58 -0.98
C THR A 294 12.73 -3.66 0.07
N GLN A 295 13.08 -3.42 1.34
CA GLN A 295 12.96 -4.42 2.39
C GLN A 295 11.52 -4.47 2.96
N PRO A 296 10.90 -5.67 3.08
CA PRO A 296 9.49 -5.80 3.47
C PRO A 296 9.11 -5.17 4.81
N GLN A 297 9.98 -5.29 5.82
CA GLN A 297 9.74 -4.75 7.17
C GLN A 297 9.65 -3.23 7.19
N TYR A 298 10.46 -2.54 6.38
CA TYR A 298 10.41 -1.07 6.29
C TYR A 298 9.26 -0.62 5.39
N ARG A 299 8.87 -1.41 4.39
CA ARG A 299 7.64 -1.19 3.60
C ARG A 299 6.37 -1.30 4.43
N LEU A 300 6.31 -2.25 5.36
CA LEU A 300 5.22 -2.37 6.33
C LEU A 300 5.14 -1.13 7.23
N LYS A 301 6.27 -0.65 7.76
CA LYS A 301 6.33 0.60 8.53
C LYS A 301 5.87 1.81 7.71
N LEU A 302 6.30 1.91 6.45
CA LEU A 302 5.87 2.96 5.53
C LEU A 302 4.35 2.92 5.30
N ARG A 303 3.77 1.72 5.16
CA ARG A 303 2.32 1.53 4.98
C ARG A 303 1.54 1.96 6.22
N VAL A 304 2.02 1.62 7.41
CA VAL A 304 1.41 2.05 8.68
C VAL A 304 1.48 3.58 8.79
N GLY A 305 2.65 4.18 8.57
CA GLY A 305 2.82 5.63 8.58
C GLY A 305 1.96 6.35 7.54
N SER A 306 1.87 5.82 6.32
CA SER A 306 0.99 6.34 5.26
C SER A 306 -0.49 6.29 5.66
N SER A 307 -0.93 5.20 6.28
CA SER A 307 -2.32 5.07 6.77
C SER A 307 -2.62 6.10 7.86
N GLN A 308 -1.68 6.31 8.79
CA GLN A 308 -1.81 7.33 9.84
C GLN A 308 -1.85 8.74 9.24
N LEU A 309 -0.97 9.06 8.30
CA LEU A 309 -0.96 10.36 7.60
C LEU A 309 -2.24 10.60 6.80
N MET A 310 -2.87 9.54 6.26
CA MET A 310 -4.14 9.65 5.54
C MET A 310 -5.28 10.04 6.47
N GLU A 311 -5.35 9.46 7.68
CA GLU A 311 -6.33 9.89 8.69
C GLU A 311 -6.07 11.32 9.15
N LEU A 312 -4.79 11.70 9.33
CA LEU A 312 -4.42 13.08 9.62
C LEU A 312 -4.85 14.04 8.51
N LYS A 313 -4.67 13.67 7.25
CA LYS A 313 -5.09 14.47 6.09
C LYS A 313 -6.60 14.72 6.11
N LYS A 314 -7.41 13.70 6.41
CA LYS A 314 -8.86 13.86 6.57
C LYS A 314 -9.21 14.87 7.67
N ALA A 315 -8.53 14.79 8.81
CA ALA A 315 -8.74 15.72 9.91
C ALA A 315 -8.37 17.17 9.52
N LEU A 316 -7.24 17.35 8.82
CA LEU A 316 -6.80 18.66 8.32
C LEU A 316 -7.78 19.24 7.30
N ASP A 317 -8.30 18.42 6.38
CA ASP A 317 -9.27 18.85 5.38
C ASP A 317 -10.63 19.19 6.00
N CYS A 318 -11.08 18.41 6.99
CA CYS A 318 -12.28 18.71 7.76
C CYS A 318 -12.13 20.04 8.51
N CYS A 319 -11.01 20.24 9.21
CA CYS A 319 -10.71 21.49 9.92
C CYS A 319 -10.71 22.71 8.96
N ALA A 320 -10.13 22.58 7.77
CA ALA A 320 -10.12 23.63 6.76
C ALA A 320 -11.53 23.94 6.22
N GLN A 321 -12.37 22.93 6.03
CA GLN A 321 -13.76 23.09 5.58
C GLN A 321 -14.61 23.80 6.64
N THR A 322 -14.51 23.38 7.90
CA THR A 322 -15.25 24.02 9.00
C THR A 322 -14.86 25.49 9.14
N LEU A 323 -13.57 25.80 9.00
CA LEU A 323 -13.09 27.18 9.00
C LEU A 323 -13.66 28.01 7.83
N GLY A 324 -13.74 27.43 6.63
CA GLY A 324 -14.32 28.09 5.44
C GLY A 324 -15.82 28.35 5.54
N GLN A 325 -16.55 27.53 6.30
CA GLN A 325 -17.98 27.77 6.57
C GLN A 325 -18.19 28.92 7.55
N HIS A 326 -17.31 29.09 8.55
CA HIS A 326 -17.40 30.21 9.50
C HIS A 326 -17.08 31.58 8.89
N THR A 327 -16.28 31.64 7.81
CA THR A 327 -15.97 32.92 7.12
C THR A 327 -17.05 33.36 6.12
N SER A 328 -17.94 32.45 5.69
CA SER A 328 -19.09 32.78 4.83
C SER A 328 -20.30 33.37 5.55
N PHE A 329 -20.27 33.44 6.89
CA PHE A 329 -21.37 33.90 7.75
C PHE A 329 -21.05 35.21 8.50
N THR A 330 -20.21 36.08 7.94
CA THR A 330 -20.03 37.46 8.42
C THR A 330 -20.67 38.43 7.43
N PRO A 331 -21.85 39.03 7.72
CA PRO A 331 -22.37 40.16 6.96
C PRO A 331 -21.57 41.45 7.16
#